data_AF-A0A7S1CDR6-F1
#
_entry.id   AF-A0A7S1CDR6-F1
#
_cell.length_a   1.000
_cell.length_b   1.000
_cell.length_c   1.000
_cell.angle_alpha   90.00
_cell.angle_beta   90.00
_cell.angle_gamma   90.00
#
_symmetry.space_group_name_H-M   'P 1'
#
loop_
_entity.id
_entity.type
_entity.pdbx_description
1 polymer ?
#
loop_
_entity_poly.entity_id
_entity_poly.type
_entity_poly.pdbx_seq_one_letter_code
_entity_poly.pdbx_strand_id
1 'polypeptide(L)'
;AGGLDLPRTDLGPLLPADLLRKMKETGGKDAWKRRAEALGVAEELLARHPLVEANRACRALLDGLKLRLQDTNVNLKAKAVEAIGALGQCVGARAAAKYAKGTAQVLLACSSDRKATLREAVMAAAERWVVHDGELATAVLDHFVSALPAALGSAVGSKSNAEARIDVLNWALPHVRRLQPRTASGAAARGVRDGDEV
;
A
#
# COMPACT_ATOMS: atom_id res chain seq x y z
N ALA A 1 -10.81 -19.84 6.64
CA ALA A 1 -11.87 -20.53 5.89
C ALA A 1 -12.96 -19.50 5.59
N GLY A 2 -13.44 -19.45 4.34
CA GLY A 2 -14.69 -18.78 3.93
C GLY A 2 -14.82 -17.27 4.16
N GLY A 3 -14.09 -16.44 3.42
CA GLY A 3 -14.49 -15.04 3.24
C GLY A 3 -15.70 -14.98 2.32
N LEU A 4 -16.76 -14.26 2.71
CA LEU A 4 -17.89 -13.94 1.83
C LEU A 4 -17.35 -13.41 0.50
N ASP A 5 -17.68 -14.06 -0.61
CA ASP A 5 -17.27 -13.62 -1.95
C ASP A 5 -18.15 -12.43 -2.37
N LEU A 6 -17.86 -11.29 -1.76
CA LEU A 6 -18.61 -10.06 -1.99
C LEU A 6 -18.31 -9.54 -3.41
N PRO A 7 -19.33 -9.06 -4.14
CA PRO A 7 -19.15 -8.51 -5.47
C PRO A 7 -18.08 -7.41 -5.47
N ARG A 8 -17.17 -7.49 -6.43
CA ARG A 8 -16.07 -6.54 -6.61
C ARG A 8 -16.33 -5.73 -7.88
N THR A 9 -15.99 -4.45 -7.84
CA THR A 9 -16.21 -3.53 -8.94
C THR A 9 -15.04 -3.59 -9.92
N ASP A 10 -15.32 -3.84 -11.20
CA ASP A 10 -14.37 -3.57 -12.28
C ASP A 10 -14.28 -2.05 -12.53
N LEU A 11 -13.11 -1.46 -12.28
CA LEU A 11 -12.87 -0.05 -12.54
C LEU A 11 -12.71 0.28 -14.03
N GLY A 12 -12.42 -0.70 -14.89
CA GLY A 12 -12.14 -0.49 -16.31
C GLY A 12 -13.17 0.38 -17.04
N PRO A 13 -14.48 0.05 -16.96
CA PRO A 13 -15.55 0.86 -17.54
C PRO A 13 -15.77 2.21 -16.85
N LEU A 14 -15.27 2.39 -15.63
CA LEU A 14 -15.53 3.57 -14.79
C LEU A 14 -14.41 4.61 -14.84
N LEU A 15 -13.19 4.21 -15.23
CA LEU A 15 -12.08 5.14 -15.37
C LEU A 15 -12.33 6.09 -16.56
N PRO A 16 -12.29 7.42 -16.36
CA PRO A 16 -12.34 8.34 -17.48
C PRO A 16 -11.18 8.09 -18.44
N ALA A 17 -11.48 8.15 -19.75
CA ALA A 17 -10.52 7.83 -20.80
C ALA A 17 -9.22 8.66 -20.73
N ASP A 18 -9.30 9.88 -20.19
CA ASP A 18 -8.18 10.79 -20.09
C ASP A 18 -7.54 10.86 -18.69
N LEU A 19 -8.04 10.11 -17.70
CA LEU A 19 -7.58 10.14 -16.31
C LEU A 19 -6.07 9.90 -16.21
N LEU A 20 -5.58 8.80 -16.79
CA LEU A 20 -4.18 8.42 -16.73
C LEU A 20 -3.29 9.38 -17.52
N ARG A 21 -3.82 9.99 -18.59
CA ARG A 21 -3.13 11.01 -19.38
C ARG A 21 -2.96 12.29 -18.56
N LYS A 22 -4.04 12.80 -17.96
CA LYS A 22 -4.04 13.98 -17.07
C LYS A 22 -3.10 13.77 -15.89
N MET A 23 -3.09 12.58 -15.29
CA MET A 23 -2.21 12.25 -14.18
C MET A 23 -0.73 12.31 -14.58
N LYS A 24 -0.37 11.99 -15.82
CA LYS A 24 1.01 12.05 -16.35
C LYS A 24 1.43 13.44 -16.82
N GLU A 25 0.54 14.42 -16.83
CA GLU A 25 0.80 15.71 -17.45
C GLU A 25 1.79 16.55 -16.62
N THR A 26 2.96 16.81 -17.20
CA THR A 26 4.05 17.58 -16.56
C THR A 26 4.36 18.89 -17.27
N GLY A 27 3.87 19.08 -18.50
CA GLY A 27 4.16 20.24 -19.33
C GLY A 27 3.11 21.35 -19.23
N GLY A 28 3.56 22.60 -19.13
CA GLY A 28 2.70 23.78 -19.13
C GLY A 28 2.30 24.28 -17.74
N LYS A 29 1.89 25.56 -17.67
CA LYS A 29 1.59 26.27 -16.42
C LYS A 29 0.45 25.65 -15.59
N ASP A 30 -0.49 24.97 -16.26
CA ASP A 30 -1.67 24.36 -15.64
C ASP A 30 -1.55 22.84 -15.48
N ALA A 31 -0.38 22.25 -15.74
CA ALA A 31 -0.15 20.80 -15.64
C ALA A 31 -0.51 20.26 -14.24
N TRP A 32 -0.10 20.98 -13.19
CA TRP A 32 -0.40 20.58 -11.81
C TRP A 32 -1.90 20.56 -11.52
N LYS A 33 -2.71 21.43 -12.15
CA LYS A 33 -4.17 21.45 -11.98
C LYS A 33 -4.81 20.22 -12.60
N ARG A 34 -4.34 19.81 -13.79
CA ARG A 34 -4.82 18.59 -14.45
C ARG A 34 -4.46 17.33 -13.66
N ARG A 35 -3.28 17.31 -13.04
CA ARG A 35 -2.91 16.24 -12.10
C ARG A 35 -3.78 16.25 -10.85
N ALA A 36 -4.08 17.43 -10.31
CA ALA A 36 -4.97 17.58 -9.15
C ALA A 36 -6.39 17.07 -9.45
N GLU A 37 -6.94 17.43 -10.61
CA GLU A 37 -8.22 16.95 -11.10
C GLU A 37 -8.23 15.41 -11.21
N ALA A 38 -7.21 14.83 -11.87
CA ALA A 38 -7.11 13.38 -12.01
C ALA A 38 -6.96 12.65 -10.67
N LEU A 39 -6.21 13.22 -9.72
CA LEU A 39 -6.11 12.66 -8.37
C LEU A 39 -7.44 12.74 -7.62
N GLY A 40 -8.19 13.84 -7.74
CA GLY A 40 -9.51 13.99 -7.14
C GLY A 40 -10.51 12.96 -7.67
N VAL A 41 -10.52 12.74 -8.99
CA VAL A 41 -11.36 11.68 -9.59
C VAL A 41 -10.96 10.29 -9.11
N ALA A 42 -9.66 10.00 -8.96
CA ALA A 42 -9.20 8.72 -8.43
C ALA A 42 -9.63 8.51 -6.97
N GLU A 43 -9.49 9.53 -6.12
CA GLU A 43 -9.95 9.50 -4.72
C GLU A 43 -11.46 9.22 -4.65
N GLU A 44 -12.26 9.95 -5.43
CA GLU A 44 -13.71 9.80 -5.46
C GLU A 44 -14.15 8.42 -5.95
N LEU A 45 -13.50 7.89 -6.98
CA LEU A 45 -13.79 6.56 -7.51
C LEU A 45 -13.52 5.48 -6.46
N LEU A 46 -12.38 5.55 -5.78
CA LEU A 46 -12.02 4.58 -4.73
C LEU A 46 -12.96 4.69 -3.51
N ALA A 47 -13.40 5.90 -3.15
CA ALA A 47 -14.35 6.10 -2.06
C ALA A 47 -15.74 5.51 -2.37
N ARG A 48 -16.20 5.58 -3.63
CA ARG A 48 -17.49 5.03 -4.06
C ARG A 48 -17.47 3.52 -4.27
N HIS A 49 -16.30 2.93 -4.46
CA HIS A 49 -16.12 1.51 -4.76
C HIS A 49 -15.18 0.86 -3.73
N PRO A 50 -15.68 0.51 -2.53
CA PRO A 50 -14.86 -0.04 -1.45
C PRO A 50 -14.36 -1.48 -1.72
N LEU A 51 -14.91 -2.16 -2.72
CA LEU A 51 -14.46 -3.49 -3.16
C LEU A 51 -14.17 -3.44 -4.66
N VAL A 52 -12.89 -3.53 -5.02
CA VAL A 52 -12.39 -3.37 -6.40
C VAL A 52 -11.74 -4.66 -6.90
N GLU A 53 -11.99 -4.99 -8.16
CA GLU A 53 -11.29 -6.07 -8.85
C GLU A 53 -9.82 -5.73 -9.11
N ALA A 54 -8.94 -6.67 -8.76
CA ALA A 54 -7.53 -6.57 -9.05
C ALA A 54 -7.22 -6.98 -10.50
N ASN A 55 -7.49 -6.06 -11.42
CA ASN A 55 -7.33 -6.26 -12.86
C ASN A 55 -6.37 -5.23 -13.48
N ARG A 56 -6.33 -5.16 -14.83
CA ARG A 56 -5.45 -4.26 -15.57
C ARG A 56 -5.76 -2.78 -15.30
N ALA A 57 -7.04 -2.42 -15.16
CA ALA A 57 -7.46 -1.04 -14.89
C ALA A 57 -6.99 -0.60 -13.49
N CYS A 58 -7.20 -1.44 -12.49
CA CYS A 58 -6.69 -1.20 -11.13
C CYS A 58 -5.16 -1.05 -11.12
N ARG A 59 -4.43 -1.90 -11.86
CA ARG A 59 -2.97 -1.78 -11.97
C ARG A 59 -2.55 -0.47 -12.63
N ALA A 60 -3.19 -0.08 -13.72
CA ALA A 60 -2.88 1.16 -14.43
C ALA A 60 -3.14 2.40 -13.57
N LEU A 61 -4.24 2.38 -12.79
CA LEU A 61 -4.52 3.43 -11.80
C LEU A 61 -3.41 3.51 -10.76
N LEU A 62 -3.05 2.38 -10.14
CA LEU A 62 -1.98 2.33 -9.14
C LEU A 62 -0.65 2.85 -9.69
N ASP A 63 -0.27 2.44 -10.90
CA ASP A 63 0.98 2.89 -11.54
C ASP A 63 0.94 4.40 -11.82
N GLY A 64 -0.21 4.95 -12.23
CA GLY A 64 -0.40 6.40 -12.36
C GLY A 64 -0.20 7.14 -11.04
N LEU A 65 -0.82 6.64 -9.95
CA LEU A 65 -0.72 7.23 -8.62
C LEU A 65 0.73 7.21 -8.11
N LYS A 66 1.45 6.11 -8.32
CA LYS A 66 2.87 5.98 -7.94
C LYS A 66 3.75 7.04 -8.58
N LEU A 67 3.48 7.44 -9.82
CA LEU A 67 4.22 8.53 -10.46
C LEU A 67 4.05 9.87 -9.74
N ARG A 68 2.97 10.05 -8.97
CA ARG A 68 2.71 11.29 -8.22
C ARG A 68 3.38 11.31 -6.84
N LEU A 69 3.99 10.21 -6.40
CA LEU A 69 4.79 10.20 -5.16
C LEU A 69 6.07 11.06 -5.26
N GLN A 70 6.48 11.40 -6.49
CA GLN A 70 7.58 12.32 -6.77
C GLN A 70 7.10 13.71 -7.22
N ASP A 71 5.82 14.05 -7.03
CA ASP A 71 5.31 15.35 -7.44
C ASP A 71 6.01 16.47 -6.67
N THR A 72 6.39 17.53 -7.40
CA THR A 72 6.98 18.74 -6.81
C THR A 72 5.97 19.50 -5.97
N ASN A 73 4.68 19.36 -6.27
CA ASN A 73 3.61 19.86 -5.44
C ASN A 73 3.31 18.85 -4.30
N VAL A 74 3.71 19.22 -3.08
CA VAL A 74 3.55 18.35 -1.89
C VAL A 74 2.09 18.01 -1.60
N ASN A 75 1.14 18.88 -1.96
CA ASN A 75 -0.28 18.58 -1.77
C ASN A 75 -0.75 17.47 -2.72
N LEU A 76 -0.24 17.44 -3.95
CA LEU A 76 -0.53 16.36 -4.91
C LEU A 76 0.15 15.05 -4.49
N LYS A 77 1.37 15.15 -3.96
CA LYS A 77 2.06 14.00 -3.36
C LYS A 77 1.24 13.39 -2.22
N ALA A 78 0.72 14.22 -1.31
CA ALA A 78 -0.15 13.76 -0.22
C ALA A 78 -1.43 13.09 -0.72
N LYS A 79 -2.12 13.69 -1.71
CA LYS A 79 -3.29 13.08 -2.36
C LYS A 79 -2.99 11.72 -2.98
N ALA A 80 -1.83 11.60 -3.63
CA ALA A 80 -1.40 10.33 -4.21
C ALA A 80 -1.13 9.25 -3.14
N VAL A 81 -0.51 9.63 -2.02
CA VAL A 81 -0.29 8.73 -0.87
C VAL A 81 -1.63 8.22 -0.34
N GLU A 82 -2.60 9.11 -0.10
CA GLU A 82 -3.93 8.74 0.39
C GLU A 82 -4.66 7.81 -0.59
N ALA A 83 -4.67 8.14 -1.88
CA ALA A 83 -5.31 7.32 -2.91
C ALA A 83 -4.63 5.94 -3.06
N ILE A 84 -3.30 5.85 -2.92
CA ILE A 84 -2.59 4.57 -2.90
C ILE A 84 -3.00 3.74 -1.69
N GLY A 85 -3.11 4.36 -0.50
CA GLY A 85 -3.61 3.70 0.70
C GLY A 85 -5.04 3.18 0.51
N ALA A 86 -5.93 4.01 -0.01
CA ALA A 86 -7.33 3.64 -0.29
C ALA A 86 -7.42 2.48 -1.29
N LEU A 87 -6.66 2.52 -2.39
CA LEU A 87 -6.61 1.42 -3.37
C LEU A 87 -6.17 0.11 -2.72
N GLY A 88 -5.18 0.17 -1.83
CA GLY A 88 -4.73 -0.96 -1.02
C GLY A 88 -5.89 -1.66 -0.31
N GLN A 89 -6.72 -0.90 0.41
CA GLN A 89 -7.93 -1.44 1.06
C GLN A 89 -8.97 -1.93 0.05
N CYS A 90 -9.26 -1.13 -0.99
CA CYS A 90 -10.28 -1.48 -1.97
C CYS A 90 -10.02 -2.82 -2.65
N VAL A 91 -8.76 -3.19 -2.91
CA VAL A 91 -8.41 -4.48 -3.55
C VAL A 91 -8.39 -5.68 -2.59
N GLY A 92 -8.38 -5.45 -1.28
CA GLY A 92 -8.37 -6.48 -0.26
C GLY A 92 -7.05 -7.25 -0.13
N ALA A 93 -6.85 -7.90 1.03
CA ALA A 93 -5.57 -8.53 1.42
C ALA A 93 -5.00 -9.49 0.37
N ARG A 94 -5.83 -10.40 -0.17
CA ARG A 94 -5.40 -11.43 -1.13
C ARG A 94 -4.82 -10.83 -2.41
N ALA A 95 -5.42 -9.75 -2.90
CA ALA A 95 -5.00 -9.14 -4.15
C ALA A 95 -3.95 -8.04 -3.95
N ALA A 96 -3.97 -7.34 -2.81
CA ALA A 96 -2.97 -6.36 -2.42
C ALA A 96 -1.55 -6.96 -2.48
N ALA A 97 -1.37 -8.22 -2.08
CA ALA A 97 -0.07 -8.90 -2.14
C ALA A 97 0.56 -8.88 -3.55
N LYS A 98 -0.25 -8.96 -4.61
CA LYS A 98 0.23 -8.92 -6.01
C LYS A 98 0.83 -7.57 -6.41
N TYR A 99 0.44 -6.50 -5.72
CA TYR A 99 0.87 -5.12 -6.00
C TYR A 99 1.87 -4.60 -4.96
N ALA A 100 1.94 -5.24 -3.80
CA ALA A 100 2.61 -4.77 -2.60
C ALA A 100 4.11 -4.54 -2.79
N LYS A 101 4.85 -5.45 -3.44
CA LYS A 101 6.32 -5.31 -3.59
C LYS A 101 6.75 -3.95 -4.13
N GLY A 102 6.21 -3.57 -5.29
CA GLY A 102 6.55 -2.30 -5.91
C GLY A 102 5.93 -1.10 -5.19
N THR A 103 4.79 -1.28 -4.52
CA THR A 103 4.16 -0.20 -3.74
C THR A 103 4.92 0.11 -2.46
N ALA A 104 5.29 -0.92 -1.69
CA ALA A 104 6.04 -0.79 -0.45
C ALA A 104 7.33 0.01 -0.63
N GLN A 105 8.11 -0.31 -1.67
CA GLN A 105 9.38 0.37 -1.96
C GLN A 105 9.19 1.88 -2.20
N VAL A 106 8.26 2.24 -3.09
CA VAL A 106 8.06 3.65 -3.45
C VAL A 106 7.31 4.44 -2.39
N LEU A 107 6.39 3.80 -1.67
CA LEU A 107 5.62 4.44 -0.61
C LEU A 107 6.48 4.70 0.62
N LEU A 108 7.23 3.71 1.10
CA LEU A 108 8.11 3.91 2.26
C LEU A 108 9.28 4.86 1.96
N ALA A 109 9.71 5.01 0.71
CA ALA A 109 10.69 6.05 0.36
C ALA A 109 10.17 7.46 0.69
N CYS A 110 8.85 7.68 0.65
CA CYS A 110 8.23 8.96 1.00
C CYS A 110 8.22 9.25 2.51
N SER A 111 8.51 8.28 3.38
CA SER A 111 8.60 8.53 4.83
C SER A 111 9.76 9.45 5.18
N SER A 112 10.73 9.60 4.28
CA SER A 112 11.88 10.50 4.46
C SER A 112 11.56 11.99 4.28
N ASP A 113 10.31 12.37 3.99
CA ASP A 113 9.93 13.77 3.78
C ASP A 113 10.04 14.60 5.08
N ARG A 114 10.37 15.88 4.94
CA ARG A 114 10.58 16.78 6.08
C ARG A 114 9.28 17.17 6.77
N LYS A 115 8.15 17.10 6.07
CA LYS A 115 6.85 17.47 6.63
C LYS A 115 6.22 16.29 7.38
N ALA A 116 6.03 16.46 8.68
CA ALA A 116 5.38 15.47 9.53
C ALA A 116 4.03 15.00 8.96
N THR A 117 3.20 15.94 8.48
CA THR A 117 1.90 15.63 7.87
C THR A 117 1.97 14.65 6.70
N LEU A 118 3.04 14.71 5.89
CA LEU A 118 3.22 13.75 4.81
C LEU A 118 3.73 12.41 5.34
N ARG A 119 4.65 12.41 6.30
CA ARG A 119 5.14 11.17 6.91
C ARG A 119 4.01 10.39 7.57
N GLU A 120 3.16 11.08 8.32
CA GLU A 120 1.93 10.53 8.92
C GLU A 120 1.01 9.92 7.87
N ALA A 121 0.75 10.63 6.76
CA ALA A 121 -0.04 10.11 5.65
C ALA A 121 0.59 8.86 5.02
N VAL A 122 1.92 8.81 4.88
CA VAL A 122 2.63 7.63 4.36
C VAL A 122 2.49 6.44 5.30
N MET A 123 2.60 6.64 6.61
CA MET A 123 2.40 5.57 7.60
C MET A 123 0.95 5.10 7.62
N ALA A 124 -0.02 6.01 7.55
CA ALA A 124 -1.44 5.68 7.44
C ALA A 124 -1.74 4.90 6.15
N ALA A 125 -1.14 5.28 5.02
CA ALA A 125 -1.26 4.53 3.78
C ALA A 125 -0.62 3.14 3.91
N ALA A 126 0.57 3.02 4.51
CA ALA A 126 1.21 1.72 4.73
C ALA A 126 0.34 0.80 5.62
N GLU A 127 -0.29 1.36 6.67
CA GLU A 127 -1.26 0.67 7.52
C GLU A 127 -2.43 0.09 6.70
N ARG A 128 -3.04 0.92 5.85
CA ARG A 128 -4.14 0.53 4.96
C ARG A 128 -3.77 -0.60 3.98
N TRP A 129 -2.48 -0.79 3.68
CA TRP A 129 -2.01 -1.90 2.87
C TRP A 129 -1.87 -3.19 3.68
N VAL A 130 -1.37 -3.11 4.91
CA VAL A 130 -1.05 -4.29 5.72
C VAL A 130 -2.20 -4.74 6.62
N VAL A 131 -3.19 -3.89 6.91
CA VAL A 131 -4.37 -4.22 7.72
C VAL A 131 -5.65 -4.12 6.90
N HIS A 132 -6.41 -5.22 6.86
CA HIS A 132 -7.67 -5.35 6.16
C HIS A 132 -8.70 -5.93 7.12
N ASP A 133 -9.84 -5.26 7.29
CA ASP A 133 -10.92 -5.71 8.18
C ASP A 133 -10.46 -6.01 9.62
N GLY A 134 -9.47 -5.25 10.11
CA GLY A 134 -8.87 -5.43 11.44
C GLY A 134 -7.80 -6.52 11.51
N GLU A 135 -7.62 -7.29 10.44
CA GLU A 135 -6.68 -8.41 10.35
C GLU A 135 -5.40 -8.05 9.59
N LEU A 136 -4.29 -8.64 10.02
CA LEU A 136 -2.98 -8.41 9.40
C LEU A 136 -2.81 -9.27 8.14
N ALA A 137 -2.64 -8.62 6.99
CA ALA A 137 -2.29 -9.23 5.72
C ALA A 137 -0.79 -9.57 5.68
N THR A 138 -0.38 -10.69 6.29
CA THR A 138 1.03 -11.10 6.43
C THR A 138 1.80 -11.13 5.11
N ALA A 139 1.20 -11.66 4.03
CA ALA A 139 1.82 -11.67 2.70
C ALA A 139 2.07 -10.26 2.12
N VAL A 140 1.27 -9.27 2.52
CA VAL A 140 1.51 -7.86 2.16
C VAL A 140 2.61 -7.28 3.05
N LEU A 141 2.54 -7.55 4.36
CA LEU A 141 3.53 -7.10 5.33
C LEU A 141 4.95 -7.54 4.96
N ASP A 142 5.15 -8.78 4.49
CA ASP A 142 6.47 -9.29 4.07
C ASP A 142 7.16 -8.38 3.05
N HIS A 143 6.38 -7.80 2.12
CA HIS A 143 6.88 -6.86 1.13
C HIS A 143 7.26 -5.50 1.74
N PHE A 144 6.51 -5.02 2.72
CA PHE A 144 6.84 -3.79 3.43
C PHE A 144 8.06 -3.97 4.35
N VAL A 145 8.14 -5.10 5.06
CA VAL A 145 9.31 -5.46 5.87
C VAL A 145 10.57 -5.52 5.00
N SER A 146 10.47 -6.12 3.81
CA SER A 146 11.57 -6.17 2.84
C SER A 146 12.03 -4.79 2.35
N ALA A 147 11.17 -3.77 2.42
CA ALA A 147 11.49 -2.39 2.03
C ALA A 147 12.05 -1.54 3.19
N LEU A 148 11.96 -2.00 4.45
CA LEU A 148 12.44 -1.27 5.62
C LEU A 148 13.93 -0.88 5.57
N PRO A 149 14.87 -1.74 5.13
CA PRO A 149 16.29 -1.36 5.10
C PRO A 149 16.55 -0.10 4.28
N ALA A 150 15.88 0.03 3.12
CA ALA A 150 15.99 1.22 2.28
C ALA A 150 15.32 2.44 2.94
N ALA A 151 14.14 2.28 3.54
CA ALA A 151 13.46 3.37 4.23
C ALA A 151 14.30 3.91 5.41
N LEU A 152 14.85 3.02 6.23
CA LEU A 152 15.72 3.35 7.36
C LEU A 152 17.08 3.92 6.91
N GLY A 153 17.61 3.40 5.79
CA GLY A 153 18.90 3.79 5.21
C GLY A 153 18.87 5.11 4.42
N SER A 154 17.75 5.45 3.78
CA SER A 154 17.56 6.74 3.08
C SER A 154 17.69 7.97 3.99
N ALA A 155 17.72 7.74 5.31
CA ALA A 155 17.96 8.71 6.36
C ALA A 155 19.45 8.87 6.75
N VAL A 156 20.38 8.22 6.04
CA VAL A 156 21.83 8.26 6.32
C VAL A 156 22.49 9.26 5.36
N GLY A 157 22.90 10.42 5.87
CA GLY A 157 23.65 11.43 5.11
C GLY A 157 23.12 12.87 5.20
N SER A 158 21.88 13.07 5.69
CA SER A 158 21.34 14.40 6.00
C SER A 158 21.27 14.57 7.52
N LYS A 159 21.80 15.68 8.06
CA LYS A 159 21.56 16.05 9.46
C LYS A 159 20.05 16.06 9.68
N SER A 160 19.59 15.22 10.61
CA SER A 160 18.20 14.92 10.99
C SER A 160 17.30 14.30 9.91
N ASN A 161 17.19 12.97 9.94
CA ASN A 161 15.92 12.32 9.64
C ASN A 161 15.61 11.22 10.66
N ALA A 162 15.88 11.53 11.94
CA ALA A 162 15.58 10.64 13.06
C ALA A 162 14.07 10.44 13.20
N GLU A 163 13.28 11.49 12.97
CA GLU A 163 11.81 11.43 12.99
C GLU A 163 11.27 10.41 11.98
N ALA A 164 11.69 10.45 10.71
CA ALA A 164 11.25 9.44 9.74
C ALA A 164 11.58 8.01 10.16
N ARG A 165 12.75 7.78 10.77
CA ARG A 165 13.11 6.46 11.28
C ARG A 165 12.22 6.06 12.45
N ILE A 166 11.94 6.99 13.36
CA ILE A 166 11.01 6.78 14.48
C ILE A 166 9.62 6.43 13.95
N ASP A 167 9.10 7.18 12.97
CA ASP A 167 7.79 6.95 12.36
C ASP A 167 7.71 5.56 11.71
N VAL A 168 8.71 5.20 10.90
CA VAL A 168 8.79 3.87 10.26
C VAL A 168 8.87 2.74 11.28
N LEU A 169 9.68 2.90 12.34
CA LEU A 169 9.82 1.89 13.39
C LEU A 169 8.55 1.77 14.24
N ASN A 170 7.93 2.89 14.61
CA ASN A 170 6.67 2.92 15.35
C ASN A 170 5.54 2.24 14.57
N TRP A 171 5.51 2.45 13.26
CA TRP A 171 4.58 1.76 12.37
C TRP A 171 4.89 0.26 12.26
N ALA A 172 6.14 -0.13 12.01
CA ALA A 172 6.50 -1.51 11.73
C ALA A 172 6.47 -2.43 12.97
N LEU A 173 6.87 -1.92 14.13
CA LEU A 173 7.10 -2.72 15.33
C LEU A 173 5.84 -3.49 15.83
N PRO A 174 4.64 -2.90 15.89
CA PRO A 174 3.43 -3.62 16.26
C PRO A 174 3.12 -4.80 15.34
N HIS A 175 3.40 -4.66 14.04
CA HIS A 175 3.09 -5.66 13.01
C HIS A 175 4.12 -6.79 12.99
N VAL A 176 5.41 -6.45 13.05
CA VAL A 176 6.49 -7.45 13.07
C VAL A 176 6.41 -8.33 14.33
N ARG A 177 5.95 -7.80 15.47
CA ARG A 177 5.72 -8.60 16.68
C ARG A 177 4.62 -9.67 16.51
N ARG A 178 3.70 -9.48 15.57
CA ARG A 178 2.63 -10.44 15.25
C ARG A 178 3.09 -11.49 14.25
N LEU A 179 4.23 -11.30 13.58
CA LEU A 179 4.90 -12.34 12.81
C LEU A 179 5.48 -13.36 13.79
N GLN A 180 4.69 -14.36 14.18
CA GLN A 180 5.22 -15.51 14.90
C GLN A 180 6.26 -16.19 13.99
N PRO A 181 7.44 -16.59 14.52
CA PRO A 181 8.29 -17.53 13.82
C PRO A 181 7.44 -18.73 13.43
N ARG A 182 7.64 -19.29 12.23
CA ARG A 182 7.09 -20.61 11.90
C ARG A 182 7.74 -21.63 12.82
N THR A 183 7.31 -21.70 14.08
CA THR A 183 7.71 -22.77 14.99
C THR A 183 7.27 -24.06 14.33
N ALA A 184 8.17 -25.05 14.31
CA ALA A 184 7.97 -26.38 13.73
C ALA A 184 6.86 -27.20 14.43
N SER A 185 5.83 -26.58 14.99
CA SER A 185 4.69 -27.22 15.64
C SER A 185 3.56 -27.54 14.64
N GLY A 186 3.94 -28.06 13.47
CA GLY A 186 3.01 -28.59 12.46
C GLY A 186 3.43 -29.96 11.94
N ALA A 187 4.61 -30.46 12.32
CA ALA A 187 5.11 -31.77 11.94
C ALA A 187 4.80 -32.87 12.98
N ALA A 188 4.52 -32.51 14.23
CA ALA A 188 4.33 -33.49 15.32
C ALA A 188 2.89 -34.04 15.47
N ALA A 189 1.89 -33.50 14.77
CA ALA A 189 0.48 -33.89 14.96
C ALA A 189 -0.04 -34.94 13.95
N ARG A 190 0.83 -35.64 13.21
CA ARG A 190 0.44 -36.71 12.26
C ARG A 190 1.25 -38.00 12.41
N GLY A 191 1.53 -38.40 13.65
CA GLY A 191 2.37 -39.57 13.87
C GLY A 191 2.13 -40.33 15.17
N VAL A 192 0.89 -40.45 15.65
CA VAL A 192 0.48 -41.60 16.49
C VAL A 192 -1.02 -41.82 16.24
N ARG A 193 -1.35 -42.86 15.45
CA ARG A 193 -2.60 -43.59 15.61
C ARG A 193 -2.23 -45.05 15.76
N ASP A 194 -2.78 -45.62 16.82
CA ASP A 194 -2.66 -46.99 17.27
C ASP A 194 -2.79 -48.03 16.16
N GLY A 195 -2.01 -49.09 16.30
CA GLY A 195 -2.16 -50.35 15.61
C GLY A 195 -1.78 -51.47 16.56
N ASP A 196 -2.68 -51.72 17.52
CA ASP A 196 -2.82 -53.03 18.17
C ASP A 196 -3.59 -53.99 17.25
N GLU A 197 -3.38 -55.30 17.49
CA GLU A 197 -3.99 -56.49 16.86
C GLU A 197 -3.38 -56.86 15.49
N VAL A 198 -2.66 -57.99 15.33
CA VAL A 198 -3.00 -59.40 15.68
C VAL A 198 -1.78 -60.17 16.20
#